data_AF-A0A2H3JSM2-F1
#
_entry.id   AF-A0A2H3JSM2-F1
#
_cell.length_a   1.000
_cell.length_b   1.000
_cell.length_c   1.000
_cell.angle_alpha   90.00
_cell.angle_beta   90.00
_cell.angle_gamma   90.00
#
_symmetry.space_group_name_H-M   'P 1'
#
loop_
_entity.id
_entity.type
_entity.pdbx_description
1 polymer ?
#
loop_
_entity_poly.entity_id
_entity_poly.type
_entity_poly.pdbx_seq_one_letter_code
_entity_poly.pdbx_strand_id
1 'polypeptide(L)'
;MLLDPNQKKSHIQRHWGDELLQQALKHAETIYAARYKKLYPDGIVMTRIKRTASATSAAGRVKRLIDCELSDDEDNLSETGISDDVDPVKPWLHDFHGYLDSVDDLGHCSIVQWWGLNAGRYPVWASLARDYLAVMASSVSSERAFSSAGITISKRRNRLKADIVEALQFLKCAIRRDLLFCESPSLLTE
;
A
#
# COMPACT_ATOMS: atom_id res chain seq x y z
N MET A 1 10.84 0.37 2.90
CA MET A 1 11.59 -0.87 2.63
C MET A 1 10.70 -2.08 2.70
N LEU A 2 10.15 -2.48 3.86
CA LEU A 2 9.15 -3.56 3.89
C LEU A 2 7.89 -3.26 3.07
N LEU A 3 7.44 -2.00 3.09
CA LEU A 3 6.30 -1.52 2.31
C LEU A 3 6.64 -1.25 0.83
N ASP A 4 7.88 -1.45 0.40
CA ASP A 4 8.26 -1.33 -1.00
C ASP A 4 8.08 -2.68 -1.70
N PRO A 5 7.17 -2.83 -2.67
CA PRO A 5 6.91 -4.10 -3.35
C PRO A 5 8.15 -4.71 -4.01
N ASN A 6 9.09 -3.89 -4.48
CA ASN A 6 10.25 -4.37 -5.22
C ASN A 6 11.36 -4.86 -4.29
N GLN A 7 11.40 -4.37 -3.05
CA GLN A 7 12.53 -4.59 -2.14
C GLN A 7 12.18 -5.47 -0.95
N LYS A 8 11.01 -5.27 -0.32
CA LYS A 8 10.49 -6.05 0.82
C LYS A 8 11.59 -6.43 1.83
N LYS A 9 11.82 -7.74 2.03
CA LYS A 9 12.84 -8.32 2.92
C LYS A 9 14.24 -8.27 2.33
N SER A 10 14.36 -8.34 0.99
CA SER A 10 15.64 -8.50 0.29
C SER A 10 16.61 -7.34 0.53
N HIS A 11 16.10 -6.11 0.58
CA HIS A 11 16.95 -4.94 0.88
C HIS A 11 17.52 -5.01 2.29
N ILE A 12 16.70 -5.40 3.28
CA ILE A 12 17.18 -5.47 4.65
C ILE A 12 18.22 -6.57 4.81
N GLN A 13 17.94 -7.73 4.22
CA GLN A 13 18.87 -8.85 4.21
C GLN A 13 20.22 -8.46 3.60
N ARG A 14 20.20 -7.75 2.46
CA ARG A 14 21.40 -7.34 1.74
C ARG A 14 22.24 -6.29 2.49
N HIS A 15 21.61 -5.40 3.23
CA HIS A 15 22.30 -4.24 3.83
C HIS A 15 22.53 -4.33 5.34
N TRP A 16 21.74 -5.14 6.06
CA TRP A 16 21.78 -5.21 7.53
C TRP A 16 21.90 -6.64 8.09
N GLY A 17 21.89 -7.68 7.25
CA GLY A 17 22.06 -9.06 7.67
C GLY A 17 20.81 -9.71 8.30
N ASP A 18 20.91 -11.01 8.60
CA ASP A 18 19.76 -11.83 8.97
C ASP A 18 19.24 -11.58 10.39
N GLU A 19 20.12 -11.22 11.34
CA GLU A 19 19.72 -10.94 12.72
C GLU A 19 18.80 -9.71 12.80
N LEU A 20 19.21 -8.62 12.14
CA LEU A 20 18.41 -7.39 12.08
C LEU A 20 17.14 -7.59 11.25
N LEU A 21 17.18 -8.44 10.22
CA LEU A 21 15.98 -8.84 9.48
C LEU A 21 14.96 -9.53 10.39
N GLN A 22 15.39 -10.50 11.21
CA GLN A 22 14.50 -11.20 12.14
C GLN A 22 13.88 -10.24 13.17
N GLN A 23 14.69 -9.34 13.73
CA GLN A 23 14.18 -8.32 14.66
C GLN A 23 13.17 -7.39 13.99
N ALA A 24 13.47 -6.92 12.78
CA ALA A 24 12.58 -6.05 12.01
C ALA A 24 11.27 -6.76 11.66
N LEU A 25 11.32 -8.04 11.26
CA LEU A 25 10.13 -8.83 10.95
C LEU A 25 9.27 -9.08 12.19
N LYS A 26 9.89 -9.42 13.33
CA LYS A 26 9.18 -9.56 14.60
C LYS A 26 8.48 -8.26 14.98
N HIS A 27 9.16 -7.12 14.84
CA HIS A 27 8.55 -5.82 15.13
C HIS A 27 7.41 -5.50 14.14
N ALA A 28 7.61 -5.73 12.84
CA ALA A 28 6.58 -5.55 11.83
C ALA A 28 5.35 -6.44 12.09
N GLU A 29 5.54 -7.68 12.51
CA GLU A 29 4.46 -8.60 12.88
C GLU A 29 3.65 -8.03 14.07
N THR A 30 4.32 -7.49 15.09
CA THR A 30 3.60 -6.89 16.24
C THR A 30 2.74 -5.70 15.84
N ILE A 31 3.26 -4.81 14.98
CA ILE A 31 2.51 -3.67 14.42
C ILE A 31 1.35 -4.15 13.56
N TYR A 32 1.59 -5.15 12.70
CA TYR A 32 0.58 -5.72 11.83
C TYR A 32 -0.56 -6.35 12.63
N ALA A 33 -0.23 -7.17 13.63
CA ALA A 33 -1.19 -7.80 14.53
C ALA A 33 -2.06 -6.76 15.27
N ALA A 34 -1.44 -5.69 15.77
CA ALA A 34 -2.16 -4.59 16.41
C ALA A 34 -3.13 -3.90 15.43
N ARG A 35 -2.69 -3.65 14.20
CA ARG A 35 -3.53 -3.02 13.16
C ARG A 35 -4.66 -3.94 12.70
N TYR A 36 -4.39 -5.24 12.56
CA TYR A 36 -5.38 -6.26 12.20
C TYR A 36 -6.52 -6.30 13.22
N LYS A 37 -6.20 -6.39 14.52
CA LYS A 37 -7.20 -6.37 15.60
C LYS A 37 -8.06 -5.10 15.62
N LYS A 38 -7.47 -3.97 15.23
CA LYS A 38 -8.20 -2.69 15.11
C LYS A 38 -9.16 -2.67 13.92
N LEU A 39 -8.80 -3.31 12.80
CA LEU A 39 -9.62 -3.34 11.59
C LEU A 39 -10.72 -4.42 11.64
N TYR A 40 -10.45 -5.53 12.32
CA TYR A 40 -11.34 -6.68 12.44
C TYR A 40 -11.61 -7.00 13.92
N PRO A 41 -12.36 -6.14 14.64
CA PRO A 41 -12.66 -6.35 16.05
C PRO A 41 -13.50 -7.62 16.29
N ASP A 42 -14.35 -7.99 15.32
CA ASP A 42 -15.30 -9.11 15.43
C ASP A 42 -14.79 -10.43 14.82
N GLY A 43 -13.52 -10.48 14.36
CA GLY A 43 -12.92 -11.69 13.79
C GLY A 43 -13.45 -12.10 12.41
N ILE A 44 -14.37 -11.34 11.81
CA ILE A 44 -14.85 -11.55 10.45
C ILE A 44 -13.76 -11.10 9.47
N VAL A 45 -12.93 -12.05 9.04
CA VAL A 45 -11.98 -11.86 7.96
C VAL A 45 -12.77 -11.57 6.70
N MET A 46 -12.55 -10.41 6.08
CA MET A 46 -13.12 -10.12 4.77
C MET A 46 -12.45 -11.08 3.78
N THR A 47 -13.08 -12.22 3.55
CA THR A 47 -12.58 -13.24 2.63
C THR A 47 -12.47 -12.61 1.24
N ARG A 48 -11.23 -12.51 0.79
CA ARG A 48 -10.75 -12.40 -0.59
C ARG A 48 -11.87 -12.20 -1.60
N ILE A 49 -12.15 -10.95 -1.98
CA ILE A 49 -12.90 -10.66 -3.20
C ILE A 49 -12.09 -11.25 -4.34
N LYS A 50 -12.45 -12.46 -4.79
CA LYS A 50 -12.00 -13.01 -6.06
C LYS A 50 -12.45 -11.99 -7.09
N ARG A 51 -11.51 -11.41 -7.83
CA ARG A 51 -11.83 -10.60 -9.02
C ARG A 51 -12.77 -11.45 -9.88
N THR A 52 -14.04 -11.08 -9.97
CA THR A 52 -14.87 -11.52 -11.08
C THR A 52 -14.19 -10.96 -12.32
N ALA A 53 -13.87 -11.83 -13.27
CA ALA A 53 -13.34 -11.42 -14.55
C ALA A 53 -14.36 -10.47 -15.19
N SER A 54 -14.03 -9.19 -15.26
CA SER A 54 -14.79 -8.24 -16.06
C SER A 54 -14.58 -8.60 -17.53
N ALA A 55 -15.68 -8.85 -18.23
CA ALA A 55 -15.72 -9.21 -19.63
C ALA A 55 -14.92 -8.22 -20.48
N THR A 56 -13.84 -8.69 -21.09
CA THR A 56 -13.23 -8.03 -22.25
C THR A 56 -13.72 -8.73 -23.51
N SER A 57 -14.41 -7.94 -24.34
CA SER A 57 -14.59 -8.00 -25.79
C SER A 57 -14.23 -9.30 -26.53
N ALA A 58 -15.21 -9.77 -27.30
CA ALA A 58 -15.16 -10.93 -28.18
C ALA A 58 -14.18 -10.75 -29.36
N ALA A 59 -12.98 -11.32 -29.25
CA ALA A 59 -12.16 -11.72 -30.40
C ALA A 59 -11.04 -12.66 -29.94
N GLY A 60 -11.23 -13.98 -30.01
CA GLY A 60 -10.14 -14.94 -29.75
C GLY A 60 -10.54 -16.34 -29.29
N ARG A 61 -11.75 -16.82 -29.59
CA ARG A 61 -12.30 -18.06 -29.02
C ARG A 61 -11.96 -19.36 -29.78
N VAL A 62 -10.93 -19.41 -30.63
CA VAL A 62 -10.66 -20.62 -31.46
C VAL A 62 -9.19 -21.03 -31.55
N LYS A 63 -8.40 -20.90 -30.48
CA LYS A 63 -7.00 -21.39 -30.54
C LYS A 63 -6.48 -22.15 -29.32
N ARG A 64 -7.36 -22.71 -28.48
CA ARG A 64 -6.94 -23.61 -27.38
C ARG A 64 -7.89 -24.80 -27.24
N LEU A 65 -8.14 -25.50 -28.34
CA LEU A 65 -8.92 -26.75 -28.36
C LEU A 65 -8.20 -27.87 -29.11
N ILE A 66 -6.87 -27.79 -29.34
CA ILE A 66 -6.15 -28.81 -30.12
C ILE A 66 -4.79 -29.16 -29.49
N ASP A 67 -4.70 -29.37 -28.17
CA ASP A 67 -3.50 -30.02 -27.57
C ASP A 67 -3.88 -30.88 -26.35
N CYS A 68 -5.03 -31.58 -26.41
CA CYS A 68 -5.52 -32.41 -25.30
C CYS A 68 -5.71 -33.89 -25.64
N GLU A 69 -5.04 -34.45 -26.65
CA GLU A 69 -5.16 -35.89 -26.89
C GLU A 69 -3.79 -36.55 -27.12
N LEU A 70 -3.54 -37.56 -26.29
CA LEU A 70 -2.43 -38.53 -26.27
C LEU A 70 -1.21 -38.21 -25.37
N SER A 71 -1.36 -38.45 -24.06
CA SER A 71 -0.28 -39.01 -23.24
C SER A 71 -0.89 -39.74 -22.02
N ASP A 72 -0.96 -41.05 -22.13
CA ASP A 72 -1.33 -42.04 -21.12
C ASP A 72 -0.01 -42.56 -20.54
N ASP A 73 0.23 -42.39 -19.23
CA ASP A 73 1.18 -43.17 -18.40
C ASP A 73 1.19 -42.61 -16.95
N GLU A 74 0.51 -43.35 -16.07
CA GLU A 74 0.77 -43.67 -14.65
C GLU A 74 1.49 -42.67 -13.69
N ASP A 75 0.78 -42.38 -12.59
CA ASP A 75 1.24 -42.18 -11.20
C ASP A 75 2.42 -41.24 -10.91
N ASN A 76 2.09 -39.98 -10.57
CA ASN A 76 2.66 -39.34 -9.38
C ASN A 76 1.76 -38.21 -8.84
N LEU A 77 0.99 -38.54 -7.80
CA LEU A 77 0.31 -37.58 -6.92
C LEU A 77 1.32 -36.60 -6.33
N SER A 78 1.28 -35.35 -6.78
CA SER A 78 1.63 -34.22 -5.90
C SER A 78 0.43 -33.29 -5.80
N GLU A 79 -0.54 -33.73 -5.00
CA GLU A 79 -1.46 -32.83 -4.31
C GLU A 79 -0.62 -31.79 -3.57
N THR A 80 -0.40 -30.63 -4.18
CA THR A 80 0.01 -29.46 -3.41
C THR A 80 -1.26 -28.96 -2.73
N GLY A 81 -1.62 -29.66 -1.65
CA GLY A 81 -2.73 -29.32 -0.80
C GLY A 81 -2.63 -27.87 -0.36
N ILE A 82 -3.70 -27.12 -0.59
CA ILE A 82 -4.01 -25.95 0.21
C ILE A 82 -4.24 -26.50 1.62
N SER A 83 -3.21 -26.49 2.46
CA SER A 83 -3.36 -26.69 3.89
C SER A 83 -4.07 -25.45 4.44
N ASP A 84 -5.40 -25.51 4.51
CA ASP A 84 -6.20 -24.67 5.41
C ASP A 84 -5.89 -25.10 6.86
N ASP A 85 -4.65 -24.87 7.30
CA ASP A 85 -4.24 -24.91 8.70
C ASP A 85 -4.15 -23.45 9.17
N VAL A 86 -5.31 -22.84 9.40
CA VAL A 86 -5.35 -21.52 10.04
C VAL A 86 -5.06 -21.76 11.52
N ASP A 87 -3.80 -21.61 11.90
CA ASP A 87 -3.37 -21.56 13.30
C ASP A 87 -4.31 -20.63 14.09
N PRO A 88 -5.13 -21.15 15.03
CA PRO A 88 -6.16 -20.35 15.70
C PRO A 88 -5.57 -19.23 16.57
N VAL A 89 -4.26 -19.29 16.83
CA VAL A 89 -3.53 -18.32 17.65
C VAL A 89 -3.14 -17.06 16.85
N LYS A 90 -2.95 -17.17 15.53
CA LYS A 90 -2.45 -16.07 14.67
C LYS A 90 -3.08 -16.08 13.26
N PRO A 91 -4.39 -15.79 13.13
CA PRO A 91 -5.08 -15.81 11.84
C PRO A 91 -4.53 -14.82 10.81
N TRP A 92 -3.87 -13.76 11.25
CA TRP A 92 -3.29 -12.71 10.38
C TRP A 92 -1.92 -13.10 9.79
N LEU A 93 -1.31 -14.20 10.24
CA LEU A 93 0.05 -14.56 9.88
C LEU A 93 0.18 -14.94 8.40
N HIS A 94 -0.79 -15.69 7.88
CA HIS A 94 -0.86 -16.03 6.46
C HIS A 94 -0.87 -14.78 5.57
N ASP A 95 -1.68 -13.78 5.89
CA ASP A 95 -1.77 -12.54 5.11
C ASP A 95 -0.51 -11.67 5.25
N PHE A 96 0.10 -11.68 6.44
CA PHE A 96 1.38 -11.01 6.68
C PHE A 96 2.47 -11.58 5.75
N HIS A 97 2.63 -12.90 5.72
CA HIS A 97 3.58 -13.59 4.83
C HIS A 97 3.19 -13.50 3.36
N GLY A 98 1.90 -13.57 3.04
CA GLY A 98 1.38 -13.54 1.66
C GLY A 98 1.67 -12.26 0.89
N TYR A 99 1.94 -11.14 1.57
CA TYR A 99 2.52 -9.95 0.93
C TYR A 99 4.05 -10.00 0.88
N LEU A 100 4.70 -10.47 1.94
CA LEU A 100 6.17 -10.45 2.00
C LEU A 100 6.82 -11.41 1.00
N ASP A 101 6.13 -12.51 0.70
CA ASP A 101 6.63 -13.58 -0.16
C ASP A 101 6.04 -13.50 -1.58
N SER A 102 5.11 -12.58 -1.84
CA SER A 102 4.61 -12.34 -3.20
C SER A 102 5.65 -11.69 -4.09
N VAL A 103 5.64 -12.05 -5.37
CA VAL A 103 6.42 -11.36 -6.41
C VAL A 103 5.52 -10.27 -6.99
N ASP A 104 5.62 -9.07 -6.43
CA ASP A 104 4.91 -7.89 -6.96
C ASP A 104 5.94 -6.93 -7.54
N ASP A 105 5.61 -6.33 -8.68
CA ASP A 105 6.40 -5.25 -9.27
C ASP A 105 5.63 -3.93 -9.20
N LEU A 106 6.34 -2.88 -8.86
CA LEU A 106 5.84 -1.51 -8.83
C LEU A 106 5.58 -0.98 -10.25
N GLY A 107 6.33 -1.45 -11.24
CA GLY A 107 6.25 -0.98 -12.62
C GLY A 107 6.50 0.53 -12.73
N HIS A 108 5.61 1.24 -13.44
CA HIS A 108 5.67 2.70 -13.61
C HIS A 108 4.86 3.49 -12.56
N CYS A 109 4.24 2.82 -11.58
CA CYS A 109 3.43 3.47 -10.57
C CYS A 109 4.30 4.02 -9.42
N SER A 110 3.83 5.08 -8.76
CA SER A 110 4.43 5.45 -7.47
C SER A 110 4.06 4.43 -6.39
N ILE A 111 4.90 4.27 -5.37
CA ILE A 111 4.64 3.34 -4.24
C ILE A 111 3.28 3.60 -3.57
N VAL A 112 2.89 4.88 -3.43
CA VAL A 112 1.61 5.28 -2.85
C VAL A 112 0.44 4.85 -3.75
N GLN A 113 0.56 5.06 -5.06
CA GLN A 113 -0.46 4.64 -6.02
C GLN A 113 -0.62 3.12 -6.06
N TRP A 114 0.49 2.37 -5.99
CA TRP A 114 0.46 0.92 -5.94
C TRP A 114 -0.29 0.40 -4.71
N TRP A 115 -0.04 0.98 -3.53
CA TRP A 115 -0.80 0.65 -2.32
C TRP A 115 -2.27 1.03 -2.41
N GLY A 116 -2.60 2.11 -3.12
CA GLY A 116 -3.98 2.48 -3.42
C GLY A 116 -4.70 1.41 -4.27
N LEU A 117 -4.04 0.93 -5.33
CA LEU A 117 -4.59 -0.11 -6.21
C LEU A 117 -4.70 -1.48 -5.52
N ASN A 118 -3.75 -1.81 -4.64
CA ASN A 118 -3.70 -3.10 -3.95
C ASN A 118 -4.38 -3.08 -2.58
N ALA A 119 -5.05 -1.99 -2.19
CA ALA A 119 -5.73 -1.87 -0.90
C ALA A 119 -6.79 -2.96 -0.67
N GLY A 120 -7.46 -3.42 -1.73
CA GLY A 120 -8.42 -4.52 -1.64
C GLY A 120 -7.77 -5.90 -1.47
N ARG A 121 -6.54 -6.08 -1.99
CA ARG A 121 -5.78 -7.34 -1.88
C ARG A 121 -5.07 -7.46 -0.53
N TYR A 122 -4.56 -6.33 -0.03
CA TYR A 122 -3.77 -6.27 1.20
C TYR A 122 -4.29 -5.15 2.12
N PRO A 123 -5.48 -5.31 2.72
CA PRO A 123 -6.15 -4.21 3.44
C PRO A 123 -5.36 -3.70 4.64
N VAL A 124 -4.77 -4.60 5.43
CA VAL A 124 -3.99 -4.22 6.61
C VAL A 124 -2.66 -3.57 6.22
N TRP A 125 -1.94 -4.15 5.25
CA TRP A 125 -0.70 -3.55 4.77
C TRP A 125 -0.91 -2.20 4.10
N ALA A 126 -1.95 -2.04 3.29
CA ALA A 126 -2.29 -0.75 2.68
C ALA A 126 -2.68 0.29 3.74
N SER A 127 -3.33 -0.14 4.82
CA SER A 127 -3.62 0.71 5.97
C SER A 127 -2.34 1.21 6.65
N LEU A 128 -1.35 0.33 6.84
CA LEU A 128 -0.04 0.71 7.36
C LEU A 128 0.74 1.59 6.36
N ALA A 129 0.67 1.28 5.06
CA ALA A 129 1.35 2.04 4.03
C ALA A 129 0.89 3.50 4.00
N ARG A 130 -0.42 3.75 4.16
CA ARG A 130 -0.97 5.10 4.27
C ARG A 130 -0.39 5.88 5.45
N ASP A 131 -0.22 5.24 6.59
CA ASP A 131 0.29 5.90 7.80
C ASP A 131 1.81 6.16 7.69
N TYR A 132 2.59 5.17 7.23
CA TYR A 132 4.05 5.26 7.23
C TYR A 132 4.65 5.96 6.01
N LEU A 133 4.06 5.82 4.81
CA LEU A 133 4.57 6.50 3.61
C LEU A 133 4.24 7.99 3.61
N ALA A 134 3.27 8.42 4.40
CA ALA A 134 2.96 9.84 4.60
C ALA A 134 4.01 10.55 5.46
N VAL A 135 4.83 9.81 6.22
CA VAL A 135 5.88 10.39 7.04
C VAL A 135 6.98 10.93 6.15
N MET A 136 7.22 12.24 6.27
CA MET A 136 8.32 12.89 5.57
C MET A 136 9.67 12.44 6.14
N ALA A 137 10.61 12.11 5.24
CA ALA A 137 11.97 11.75 5.63
C ALA A 137 12.81 12.93 6.17
N SER A 138 12.39 14.18 5.92
CA SER A 138 13.11 15.38 6.35
C SER A 138 12.19 16.52 6.76
N SER A 139 12.72 17.46 7.56
CA SER A 139 12.07 18.72 7.94
C SER A 139 12.05 19.77 6.83
N VAL A 140 12.57 19.48 5.63
CA VAL A 140 12.73 20.49 4.57
C VAL A 140 11.41 21.14 4.16
N SER A 141 10.28 20.41 4.20
CA SER A 141 8.98 21.02 3.90
C SER A 141 8.51 21.99 4.98
N SER A 142 8.76 21.71 6.27
CA SER A 142 8.40 22.64 7.35
C SER A 142 9.31 23.87 7.32
N GLU A 143 10.61 23.71 7.07
CA GLU A 143 11.55 24.80 6.89
C GLU A 143 11.17 25.72 5.71
N ARG A 144 10.78 25.13 4.57
CA ARG A 144 10.27 25.90 3.42
C ARG A 144 8.99 26.66 3.76
N ALA A 145 8.08 26.05 4.53
CA ALA A 145 6.87 26.73 4.99
C ALA A 145 7.19 27.90 5.92
N PHE A 146 8.14 27.74 6.85
CA PHE A 146 8.59 28.82 7.75
C PHE A 146 9.33 29.93 7.02
N SER A 147 10.21 29.60 6.06
CA SER A 147 10.88 30.58 5.21
C SER A 147 9.85 31.39 4.40
N SER A 148 8.84 30.71 3.84
CA SER A 148 7.69 31.35 3.18
C SER A 148 6.90 32.27 4.12
N ALA A 149 6.70 31.85 5.37
CA ALA A 149 6.04 32.65 6.38
C ALA A 149 6.84 33.91 6.74
N GLY A 150 8.17 33.82 6.80
CA GLY A 150 9.05 34.98 6.99
C GLY A 150 8.89 36.04 5.90
N ILE A 151 8.60 35.65 4.66
CA ILE A 151 8.29 36.60 3.57
C ILE A 151 6.92 37.27 3.80
N THR A 152 5.92 36.50 4.24
CA THR A 152 4.57 37.03 4.54
C THR A 152 4.61 38.03 5.71
N ILE A 153 5.41 37.74 6.74
CA ILE A 153 5.66 38.61 7.91
C ILE A 153 6.88 39.51 7.63
N SER A 154 6.76 40.40 6.63
CA SER A 154 7.81 41.38 6.38
C SER A 154 7.93 42.41 7.52
N LYS A 155 9.06 43.12 7.63
CA LYS A 155 9.27 44.19 8.63
C LYS A 155 8.16 45.26 8.64
N ARG A 156 7.47 45.48 7.52
CA ARG A 156 6.33 46.43 7.41
C ARG A 156 4.96 45.81 7.74
N ARG A 157 4.83 44.49 7.80
CA ARG A 157 3.59 43.74 8.10
C ARG A 157 3.75 42.86 9.34
N ASN A 158 4.41 43.38 10.38
CA ASN A 158 4.72 42.66 11.63
C ASN A 158 3.56 42.65 12.66
N ARG A 159 2.41 43.24 12.34
CA ARG A 159 1.24 43.32 13.25
C ARG A 159 0.21 42.21 13.04
N LEU A 160 0.59 41.13 12.36
CA LEU A 160 -0.25 39.95 12.19
C LEU A 160 -0.13 39.04 13.42
N LYS A 161 -1.26 38.55 13.90
CA LYS A 161 -1.29 37.53 14.95
C LYS A 161 -0.93 36.16 14.39
N ALA A 162 -0.47 35.25 15.25
CA ALA A 162 0.02 33.93 14.85
C ALA A 162 -1.04 33.07 14.15
N ASP A 163 -2.29 33.12 14.63
CA ASP A 163 -3.47 32.49 14.02
C ASP A 163 -3.70 32.95 12.57
N ILE A 164 -3.55 34.25 12.30
CA ILE A 164 -3.72 34.82 10.95
C ILE A 164 -2.58 34.34 10.03
N VAL A 165 -1.35 34.29 10.54
CA VAL A 165 -0.20 33.79 9.77
C VAL A 165 -0.38 32.32 9.41
N GLU A 166 -0.84 31.50 10.36
CA GLU A 166 -1.14 30.09 10.16
C GLU A 166 -2.20 29.91 9.06
N ALA A 167 -3.34 30.62 9.18
CA ALA A 167 -4.41 30.59 8.19
C ALA A 167 -3.90 31.02 6.79
N LEU A 168 -3.04 32.03 6.71
CA LEU A 168 -2.45 32.46 5.44
C LEU A 168 -1.50 31.43 4.82
N GLN A 169 -0.65 30.78 5.62
CA GLN A 169 0.22 29.71 5.11
C GLN A 169 -0.60 28.50 4.66
N PHE A 170 -1.64 28.13 5.42
CA PHE A 170 -2.58 27.08 5.03
C PHE A 170 -3.25 27.40 3.71
N LEU A 171 -3.86 28.59 3.58
CA LEU A 171 -4.55 29.02 2.36
C LEU A 171 -3.61 29.04 1.15
N LYS A 172 -2.39 29.56 1.32
CA LYS A 172 -1.35 29.58 0.29
C LYS A 172 -0.95 28.16 -0.15
N CYS A 173 -0.83 27.23 0.80
CA CYS A 173 -0.54 25.83 0.51
C CYS A 173 -1.69 25.17 -0.24
N ALA A 174 -2.92 25.37 0.23
CA ALA A 174 -4.13 24.79 -0.34
C ALA A 174 -4.35 25.26 -1.78
N ILE A 175 -4.21 26.55 -2.07
CA ILE A 175 -4.30 27.09 -3.44
C ILE A 175 -3.21 26.51 -4.35
N ARG A 176 -1.95 26.46 -3.88
CA ARG A 176 -0.83 25.96 -4.70
C ARG A 176 -0.90 24.46 -5.01
N ARG A 177 -1.56 23.70 -4.16
CA ARG A 177 -1.77 22.25 -4.32
C ARG A 177 -3.17 21.92 -4.85
N ASP A 178 -3.93 22.93 -5.24
CA ASP A 178 -5.30 22.80 -5.76
C ASP A 178 -6.22 21.96 -4.84
N LEU A 179 -6.09 22.17 -3.53
CA LEU A 179 -6.83 21.42 -2.51
C LEU A 179 -8.18 22.05 -2.14
N LEU A 180 -8.49 23.24 -2.66
CA LEU A 180 -9.73 23.97 -2.34
C LEU A 180 -10.85 23.69 -3.33
N PHE A 181 -10.50 23.51 -4.60
CA PHE A 181 -11.46 23.21 -5.66
C PHE A 181 -11.22 21.76 -6.08
N CYS A 182 -11.76 20.83 -5.29
CA CYS A 182 -11.83 19.44 -5.70
C CYS A 182 -12.87 19.37 -6.83
N GLU A 183 -12.44 19.63 -8.07
CA GLU A 183 -13.29 19.30 -9.21
C GLU A 183 -13.53 17.80 -9.15
N SER A 184 -14.80 17.41 -8.96
CA SER A 184 -15.20 16.01 -9.10
C SER A 184 -14.65 15.54 -10.44
N PRO A 185 -13.94 14.39 -10.53
CA PRO A 185 -13.58 13.84 -11.82
C PRO A 185 -14.90 13.70 -12.57
N SER A 186 -15.08 14.55 -13.58
CA SER A 186 -16.25 14.57 -14.40
C SER A 186 -16.39 13.16 -14.96
N LEU A 187 -17.58 12.59 -14.75
CA LEU A 187 -18.02 11.38 -15.39
C LEU A 187 -17.81 11.59 -16.90
N LEU A 188 -16.71 11.07 -17.44
CA LEU A 188 -16.54 10.92 -18.88
C LEU A 188 -17.44 9.75 -19.32
N THR A 189 -18.73 10.03 -19.33
CA THR A 189 -19.68 9.45 -20.28
C THR A 189 -19.61 10.30 -21.54
N GLU A 190 -19.00 9.75 -22.60
CA GLU A 190 -19.57 9.62 -23.95
C GLU A 190 -18.63 8.80 -24.85
#